data_AF-A0A939VUS4-F1
#
_entry.id   AF-A0A939VUS4-F1
#
_cell.length_a   1.000
_cell.length_b   1.000
_cell.length_c   1.000
_cell.angle_alpha   90.00
_cell.angle_beta   90.00
_cell.angle_gamma   90.00
#
_symmetry.space_group_name_H-M   'P 1'
#
loop_
_entity.id
_entity.type
_entity.pdbx_description
1 polymer ?
#
loop_
_entity_poly.entity_id
_entity_poly.type
_entity_poly.pdbx_seq_one_letter_code
_entity_poly.pdbx_strand_id
1 'polypeptide(L)'
;MFINAPIVRTNIDQKTGKTHKGGDVRFSRIKKQIGNFLKQRQDIIVASFVDFYGIEEWPALDKIQTNHSPSDIARILNDGAKQEICQAYPERRPQERYFPFTAVHEFETLLFSDSSILADHLHIEREKVDKVLAECGSPEQINNSPETAPSKRLEKWNGQYGKTTDGIAIAAAIGIVRMREKCPLFDAWLCALERKAEEFYAAQS
;
A
#
# COMPACT_ATOMS: atom_id res chain seq x y z
N MET A 1 -5.63 18.25 -12.28
CA MET A 1 -5.05 17.56 -11.10
C MET A 1 -3.55 17.45 -11.27
N PHE A 2 -2.76 17.92 -10.31
CA PHE A 2 -1.33 17.59 -10.26
C PHE A 2 -1.13 16.52 -9.19
N ILE A 3 -0.61 15.36 -9.58
CA ILE A 3 -0.28 14.28 -8.64
C ILE A 3 1.22 14.39 -8.37
N ASN A 4 1.58 14.62 -7.10
CA ASN A 4 2.93 14.44 -6.63
C ASN A 4 2.97 13.19 -5.75
N ALA A 5 3.61 12.13 -6.23
CA ALA A 5 3.72 10.84 -5.55
C ALA A 5 5.18 10.58 -5.14
N PRO A 6 5.73 11.31 -4.16
CA PRO A 6 7.08 11.04 -3.68
C PRO A 6 7.09 9.68 -2.97
N ILE A 7 7.94 8.76 -3.43
CA ILE A 7 8.20 7.52 -2.71
C ILE A 7 8.95 7.88 -1.44
N VAL A 8 8.30 7.72 -0.29
CA VAL A 8 8.94 7.89 1.01
C VAL A 8 9.77 6.65 1.30
N ARG A 9 11.02 6.68 0.84
CA ARG A 9 12.02 5.65 1.20
C ARG A 9 12.49 5.93 2.62
N THR A 10 12.18 5.03 3.54
CA THR A 10 12.51 5.15 4.97
C THR A 10 14.00 4.90 5.28
N ASN A 11 14.76 4.43 4.28
CA ASN A 11 16.19 4.12 4.34
C ASN A 11 17.04 4.95 3.36
N ILE A 12 17.00 6.26 3.45
CA ILE A 12 18.02 7.10 2.81
C ILE A 12 18.76 7.85 3.92
N ASP A 13 20.03 7.51 4.09
CA ASP A 13 20.95 8.36 4.84
C ASP A 13 21.12 9.67 4.07
N GLN A 14 20.56 10.76 4.62
CA GLN A 14 20.56 12.09 4.00
C GLN A 14 21.98 12.68 3.84
N LYS A 15 23.01 12.12 4.50
CA LYS A 15 24.41 12.55 4.34
C LYS A 15 25.18 11.76 3.29
N THR A 16 24.79 10.53 2.98
CA THR A 16 25.59 9.63 2.13
C THR A 16 24.86 9.07 0.91
N GLY A 17 23.54 9.26 0.81
CA GLY A 17 22.73 8.76 -0.31
C GLY A 17 22.63 7.22 -0.39
N LYS A 18 23.20 6.50 0.58
CA LYS A 18 23.19 5.04 0.62
C LYS A 18 21.83 4.51 1.06
N THR A 19 21.33 3.54 0.30
CA THR A 19 20.10 2.81 0.60
C THR A 19 20.44 1.56 1.40
N HIS A 20 19.96 1.47 2.65
CA HIS A 20 20.04 0.23 3.42
C HIS A 20 18.87 -0.69 3.03
N LYS A 21 19.11 -2.00 2.87
CA LYS A 21 18.05 -3.01 2.71
C LYS A 21 17.50 -3.37 4.10
N GLY A 22 16.26 -3.01 4.43
CA GLY A 22 15.57 -3.44 5.67
C GLY A 22 14.57 -2.43 6.25
N GLY A 23 13.29 -2.79 6.37
CA GLY A 23 12.17 -1.88 6.63
C GLY A 23 12.13 -1.17 7.99
N ASP A 24 12.87 -0.07 8.15
CA ASP A 24 12.69 0.85 9.28
C ASP A 24 11.52 1.83 9.01
N VAL A 25 10.34 1.30 8.69
CA VAL A 25 9.13 2.10 8.49
C VAL A 25 8.61 2.54 9.84
N ARG A 26 9.01 3.75 10.25
CA ARG A 26 8.52 4.39 11.47
C ARG A 26 7.45 5.41 11.17
N PHE A 27 6.29 5.25 11.80
CA PHE A 27 5.21 6.20 11.65
C PHE A 27 5.61 7.62 12.05
N SER A 28 6.43 7.79 13.09
CA SER A 28 6.98 9.11 13.48
C SER A 28 7.64 9.87 12.32
N ARG A 29 8.34 9.19 11.40
CA ARG A 29 8.95 9.81 10.21
C ARG A 29 7.89 10.22 9.19
N ILE A 30 6.95 9.32 8.89
CA ILE A 30 5.86 9.54 7.93
C ILE A 30 4.93 10.66 8.41
N LYS A 31 4.61 10.69 9.71
CA LYS A 31 3.82 11.72 10.38
C LYS A 31 4.33 13.13 10.10
N LYS A 32 5.64 13.35 10.27
CA LYS A 32 6.26 14.66 10.02
C LYS A 32 6.10 15.08 8.55
N GLN A 33 6.27 14.16 7.61
CA GLN A 33 6.14 14.45 6.19
C GLN A 33 4.69 14.75 5.79
N ILE A 34 3.72 13.93 6.24
CA ILE A 34 2.28 14.18 6.04
C ILE A 34 1.93 15.57 6.58
N GLY A 35 2.36 15.89 7.80
CA GLY A 35 2.13 17.21 8.39
C GLY A 35 2.71 18.35 7.56
N ASN A 36 3.89 18.16 6.96
CA ASN A 36 4.49 19.16 6.09
C ASN A 36 3.68 19.36 4.81
N PHE A 37 3.21 18.30 4.15
CA PHE A 37 2.33 18.42 2.97
C PHE A 37 1.02 19.11 3.31
N LEU A 38 0.38 18.75 4.43
CA LEU A 38 -0.87 19.36 4.87
C LEU A 38 -0.75 20.86 5.20
N LYS A 39 0.45 21.32 5.58
CA LYS A 39 0.76 22.73 5.86
C LYS A 39 1.00 23.57 4.61
N GLN A 40 1.40 22.96 3.48
CA GLN A 40 1.80 23.71 2.29
C GLN A 40 0.63 24.49 1.68
N ARG A 41 -0.51 23.83 1.45
CA ARG A 41 -1.73 24.45 0.91
C ARG A 41 -2.95 23.76 1.49
N GLN A 42 -4.11 24.42 1.48
CA GLN A 42 -5.37 23.86 2.02
C GLN A 42 -6.05 22.87 1.07
N ASP A 43 -5.70 22.90 -0.22
CA ASP A 43 -6.27 22.06 -1.28
C ASP A 43 -5.43 20.81 -1.61
N ILE A 44 -4.35 20.57 -0.86
CA ILE A 44 -3.57 19.34 -1.02
C ILE A 44 -4.30 18.19 -0.34
N ILE A 45 -4.56 17.13 -1.10
CA ILE A 45 -4.92 15.81 -0.59
C ILE A 45 -3.63 15.01 -0.41
N VAL A 46 -3.48 14.36 0.74
CA VAL A 46 -2.34 13.51 1.07
C VAL A 46 -2.82 12.09 1.17
N ALA A 47 -2.20 11.19 0.43
CA ALA A 47 -2.46 9.75 0.52
C ALA A 47 -1.15 9.04 0.89
N SER A 48 -1.23 7.93 1.60
CA SER A 48 -0.07 7.08 1.87
C SER A 48 -0.40 5.63 1.52
N PHE A 49 0.53 4.96 0.85
CA PHE A 49 0.50 3.52 0.61
C PHE A 49 1.69 2.92 1.36
N VAL A 50 1.42 2.02 2.31
CA VAL A 50 2.47 1.41 3.14
C VAL A 50 2.32 -0.10 3.19
N ASP A 51 3.42 -0.83 2.99
CA ASP A 51 3.47 -2.28 3.24
C ASP A 51 3.55 -2.55 4.74
N PHE A 52 2.64 -3.35 5.27
CA PHE A 52 2.63 -3.73 6.70
C PHE A 52 3.81 -4.62 7.10
N TYR A 53 4.34 -5.40 6.16
CA TYR A 53 5.37 -6.38 6.46
C TYR A 53 6.66 -5.70 6.93
N GLY A 54 7.10 -6.02 8.15
CA GLY A 54 8.31 -5.45 8.74
C GLY A 54 8.11 -4.06 9.38
N ILE A 55 6.87 -3.59 9.58
CA ILE A 55 6.65 -2.36 10.36
C ILE A 55 6.90 -2.64 11.86
N GLU A 56 7.86 -1.90 12.43
CA GLU A 56 8.16 -1.94 13.87
C GLU A 56 7.37 -0.90 14.68
N GLU A 57 6.98 0.21 14.05
CA GLU A 57 6.31 1.34 14.72
C GLU A 57 5.15 1.88 13.87
N TRP A 58 3.92 1.59 14.29
CA TRP A 58 2.68 2.13 13.71
C TRP A 58 1.61 2.40 14.78
N PRO A 59 0.78 3.43 14.62
CA PRO A 59 -0.37 3.66 15.50
C PRO A 59 -1.29 2.45 15.51
N ALA A 60 -1.77 2.07 16.70
CA ALA A 60 -2.69 0.96 16.91
C ALA A 60 -2.15 -0.45 16.60
N LEU A 61 -0.83 -0.65 16.49
CA LEU A 61 -0.25 -2.01 16.40
C LEU A 61 -0.66 -2.91 17.57
N ASP A 62 -0.69 -2.34 18.76
CA ASP A 62 -1.09 -3.00 20.01
C ASP A 62 -2.55 -3.50 19.99
N LYS A 63 -3.37 -3.02 19.05
CA LYS A 63 -4.76 -3.43 18.89
C LYS A 63 -4.94 -4.60 17.91
N ILE A 64 -3.88 -5.02 17.21
CA ILE A 64 -3.94 -6.17 16.31
C ILE A 64 -3.94 -7.47 17.13
N GLN A 65 -4.87 -8.36 16.81
CA GLN A 65 -5.00 -9.67 17.43
C GLN A 65 -4.78 -10.77 16.39
N THR A 66 -4.34 -11.95 16.83
CA THR A 66 -3.99 -13.08 15.95
C THR A 66 -5.16 -13.59 15.08
N ASN A 67 -6.40 -13.37 15.52
CA ASN A 67 -7.61 -13.79 14.82
C ASN A 67 -8.17 -12.72 13.86
N HIS A 68 -7.56 -11.54 13.78
CA HIS A 68 -8.01 -10.50 12.86
C HIS A 68 -7.76 -10.91 11.41
N SER A 69 -8.76 -10.66 10.57
CA SER A 69 -8.60 -10.80 9.13
C SER A 69 -7.64 -9.74 8.58
N PRO A 70 -7.07 -9.91 7.39
CA PRO A 70 -6.28 -8.88 6.72
C PRO A 70 -7.05 -7.55 6.59
N SER A 71 -8.35 -7.61 6.32
CA SER A 71 -9.22 -6.43 6.25
C SER A 71 -9.34 -5.70 7.60
N ASP A 72 -9.44 -6.45 8.70
CA ASP A 72 -9.46 -5.86 10.05
C ASP A 72 -8.13 -5.21 10.40
N ILE A 73 -7.01 -5.87 10.07
CA ILE A 73 -5.66 -5.32 10.28
C ILE A 73 -5.50 -4.02 9.48
N ALA A 74 -5.84 -4.02 8.20
CA ALA A 74 -5.77 -2.83 7.35
C ALA A 74 -6.60 -1.68 7.95
N ARG A 75 -7.84 -1.96 8.36
CA ARG A 75 -8.74 -0.96 8.98
C ARG A 75 -8.14 -0.37 10.26
N ILE A 76 -7.70 -1.22 11.19
CA ILE A 76 -7.11 -0.79 12.47
C ILE A 76 -5.91 0.15 12.25
N LEU A 77 -5.02 -0.22 11.33
CA LEU A 77 -3.80 0.54 11.04
C LEU A 77 -4.09 1.85 10.29
N ASN A 78 -5.03 1.83 9.35
CA ASN A 78 -5.45 3.02 8.62
C ASN A 78 -6.17 4.00 9.55
N ASP A 79 -7.09 3.52 10.40
CA ASP A 79 -7.80 4.34 11.38
C ASP A 79 -6.84 4.91 12.44
N GLY A 80 -5.90 4.09 12.94
CA GLY A 80 -4.87 4.52 13.85
C GLY A 80 -3.99 5.63 13.26
N ALA A 81 -3.49 5.43 12.03
CA ALA A 81 -2.72 6.43 11.32
C ALA A 81 -3.52 7.72 11.12
N LYS A 82 -4.77 7.61 10.68
CA LYS A 82 -5.68 8.74 10.48
C LYS A 82 -5.88 9.53 11.77
N GLN A 83 -6.20 8.85 12.86
CA GLN A 83 -6.43 9.45 14.17
C GLN A 83 -5.17 10.19 14.67
N GLU A 84 -4.01 9.57 14.56
CA GLU A 84 -2.74 10.16 15.01
C GLU A 84 -2.40 11.44 14.22
N ILE A 85 -2.64 11.47 12.90
CA ILE A 85 -2.48 12.70 12.10
C ILE A 85 -3.54 13.74 12.47
N CYS A 86 -4.79 13.34 12.71
CA CYS A 86 -5.86 14.23 13.15
C CYS A 86 -5.54 14.92 14.48
N GLN A 87 -5.01 14.19 15.44
CA GLN A 87 -4.60 14.74 16.73
C GLN A 87 -3.37 15.66 16.61
N ALA A 88 -2.41 15.31 15.74
CA ALA A 88 -1.18 16.07 15.59
C ALA A 88 -1.34 17.37 14.77
N TYR A 89 -2.29 17.42 13.85
CA TYR A 89 -2.48 18.55 12.93
C TYR A 89 -3.97 18.95 12.78
N PRO A 90 -4.72 19.19 13.86
CA PRO A 90 -6.18 19.41 13.81
C PRO A 90 -6.57 20.58 12.90
N GLU A 91 -5.85 21.71 13.01
CA GLU A 91 -6.06 22.93 12.20
C GLU A 91 -5.83 22.73 10.69
N ARG A 92 -5.29 21.58 10.27
CA ARG A 92 -5.02 21.27 8.86
C ARG A 92 -6.12 20.43 8.22
N ARG A 93 -7.20 20.13 8.95
CA ARG A 93 -8.34 19.30 8.51
C ARG A 93 -7.92 17.95 7.89
N PRO A 94 -6.98 17.20 8.50
CA PRO A 94 -6.56 15.89 8.00
C PRO A 94 -7.69 14.88 7.90
N GLN A 95 -8.79 15.05 8.65
CA GLN A 95 -9.99 14.21 8.53
C GLN A 95 -10.54 14.19 7.10
N GLU A 96 -10.41 15.29 6.37
CA GLU A 96 -10.91 15.43 5.01
C GLU A 96 -9.82 15.26 3.95
N ARG A 97 -8.54 15.31 4.37
CA ARG A 97 -7.40 15.50 3.47
C ARG A 97 -6.36 14.40 3.52
N TYR A 98 -6.40 13.51 4.51
CA TYR A 98 -5.43 12.42 4.66
C TYR A 98 -6.06 11.04 4.42
N PHE A 99 -5.54 10.25 3.49
CA PHE A 99 -6.10 8.96 3.09
C PHE A 99 -5.04 7.86 3.24
N PRO A 100 -4.92 7.23 4.43
CA PRO A 100 -4.00 6.13 4.62
C PRO A 100 -4.49 4.84 3.97
N PHE A 101 -3.55 4.09 3.41
CA PHE A 101 -3.73 2.72 2.94
C PHE A 101 -2.54 1.86 3.38
N THR A 102 -2.87 0.74 4.02
CA THR A 102 -1.91 -0.28 4.44
C THR A 102 -2.13 -1.55 3.64
N ALA A 103 -1.13 -1.96 2.86
CA ALA A 103 -1.08 -3.25 2.21
C ALA A 103 -0.57 -4.31 3.20
N VAL A 104 -1.49 -5.11 3.76
CA VAL A 104 -1.19 -6.03 4.89
C VAL A 104 -0.19 -7.13 4.52
N HIS A 105 -0.18 -7.53 3.25
CA HIS A 105 0.58 -8.70 2.77
C HIS A 105 1.64 -8.33 1.72
N GLU A 106 2.03 -7.06 1.65
CA GLU A 106 2.90 -6.47 0.63
C GLU A 106 2.18 -6.06 -0.67
N PHE A 107 2.76 -5.09 -1.36
CA PHE A 107 2.40 -4.64 -2.71
C PHE A 107 2.24 -5.80 -3.70
N GLU A 108 3.06 -6.84 -3.61
CA GLU A 108 3.02 -7.97 -4.53
C GLU A 108 1.67 -8.70 -4.56
N THR A 109 0.83 -8.57 -3.53
CA THR A 109 -0.55 -9.07 -3.58
C THR A 109 -1.35 -8.50 -4.75
N LEU A 110 -1.17 -7.21 -5.06
CA LEU A 110 -1.88 -6.58 -6.18
C LEU A 110 -1.52 -7.21 -7.53
N LEU A 111 -0.34 -7.83 -7.65
CA LEU A 111 0.10 -8.49 -8.87
C LEU A 111 -0.67 -9.80 -9.13
N PHE A 112 -1.31 -10.37 -8.12
CA PHE A 112 -2.18 -11.55 -8.28
C PHE A 112 -3.58 -11.19 -8.82
N SER A 113 -3.86 -9.92 -9.12
CA SER A 113 -5.13 -9.52 -9.73
C SER A 113 -5.30 -9.96 -11.19
N ASP A 114 -4.22 -10.35 -11.87
CA ASP A 114 -4.31 -11.05 -13.15
C ASP A 114 -3.32 -12.21 -13.24
N SER A 115 -3.83 -13.44 -13.15
CA SER A 115 -3.00 -14.63 -13.13
C SER A 115 -2.32 -14.93 -14.46
N SER A 116 -2.92 -14.52 -15.59
CA SER A 116 -2.30 -14.71 -16.90
C SER A 116 -1.08 -13.81 -17.03
N ILE A 117 -1.26 -12.50 -16.81
CA ILE A 117 -0.18 -11.52 -16.97
C ILE A 117 0.95 -11.81 -15.98
N LEU A 118 0.62 -12.15 -14.74
CA LEU A 118 1.61 -12.51 -13.72
C LEU A 118 2.42 -13.75 -14.15
N ALA A 119 1.74 -14.80 -14.60
CA ALA A 119 2.40 -16.04 -15.00
C ALA A 119 3.31 -15.84 -16.22
N ASP A 120 2.83 -15.10 -17.22
CA ASP A 120 3.58 -14.79 -18.44
C ASP A 120 4.88 -14.04 -18.14
N HIS A 121 4.83 -13.02 -17.26
CA HIS A 121 6.00 -12.23 -16.86
C HIS A 121 6.99 -13.02 -16.00
N LEU A 122 6.51 -14.00 -15.24
CA LEU A 122 7.37 -14.86 -14.42
C LEU A 122 7.85 -16.10 -15.18
N HIS A 123 7.40 -16.30 -16.42
CA HIS A 123 7.66 -17.50 -17.23
C HIS A 123 7.30 -18.80 -16.49
N ILE A 124 6.09 -18.83 -15.92
CA ILE A 124 5.55 -20.00 -15.22
C ILE A 124 4.17 -20.39 -15.76
N GLU A 125 3.74 -21.62 -15.44
CA GLU A 125 2.38 -22.06 -15.69
C GLU A 125 1.36 -21.25 -14.86
N ARG A 126 0.32 -20.74 -15.52
CA ARG A 126 -0.76 -19.96 -14.92
C ARG A 126 -1.45 -20.71 -13.78
N GLU A 127 -1.57 -22.02 -13.88
CA GLU A 127 -2.20 -22.89 -12.88
C GLU A 127 -1.52 -22.79 -11.52
N LYS A 128 -0.23 -22.42 -11.46
CA LYS A 128 0.46 -22.15 -10.19
C LYS A 128 -0.11 -20.93 -9.48
N VAL A 129 -0.43 -19.88 -10.24
CA VAL A 129 -1.03 -18.66 -9.72
C VAL A 129 -2.50 -18.90 -9.35
N ASP A 130 -3.25 -19.56 -10.24
CA ASP A 130 -4.68 -19.84 -10.02
C ASP A 130 -4.90 -20.73 -8.78
N LYS A 131 -4.01 -21.69 -8.50
CA LYS A 131 -4.07 -22.49 -7.25
C LYS A 131 -3.97 -21.63 -5.99
N VAL A 132 -3.04 -20.67 -5.97
CA VAL A 132 -2.85 -19.77 -4.83
C VAL A 132 -4.08 -18.88 -4.64
N LEU A 133 -4.64 -18.37 -5.73
CA LEU A 133 -5.88 -17.60 -5.70
C LEU A 133 -7.07 -18.42 -5.21
N ALA A 134 -7.16 -19.69 -5.60
CA ALA A 134 -8.21 -20.59 -5.13
C ALA A 134 -8.10 -20.91 -3.63
N GLU A 135 -6.87 -21.02 -3.11
CA GLU A 135 -6.63 -21.26 -1.68
C GLU A 135 -6.94 -20.02 -0.81
N CYS A 136 -6.60 -18.83 -1.29
CA CYS A 136 -6.76 -17.58 -0.52
C CYS A 136 -8.09 -16.86 -0.78
N GLY A 137 -8.81 -17.19 -1.86
CA GLY A 137 -10.08 -16.59 -2.26
C GLY A 137 -9.96 -15.21 -2.91
N SER A 138 -9.02 -14.36 -2.48
CA SER A 138 -8.71 -13.09 -3.15
C SER A 138 -7.23 -12.70 -3.03
N PRO A 139 -6.73 -11.81 -3.91
CA PRO A 139 -5.34 -11.32 -3.85
C PRO A 139 -4.97 -10.69 -2.51
N GLU A 140 -5.88 -9.93 -1.90
CA GLU A 140 -5.66 -9.23 -0.63
C GLU A 140 -5.57 -10.17 0.58
N GLN A 141 -5.96 -11.43 0.42
CA GLN A 141 -5.88 -12.48 1.44
C GLN A 141 -4.64 -13.38 1.27
N ILE A 142 -3.78 -13.10 0.29
CA ILE A 142 -2.60 -13.91 0.03
C ILE A 142 -1.56 -13.66 1.12
N ASN A 143 -1.64 -14.40 2.22
CA ASN A 143 -0.56 -14.59 3.19
C ASN A 143 -0.88 -15.71 4.19
N ASN A 144 -0.06 -16.76 4.20
CA ASN A 144 -0.21 -17.86 5.16
C ASN A 144 0.98 -17.94 6.16
N SER A 145 2.08 -17.20 5.94
CA SER A 145 3.29 -17.16 6.80
C SER A 145 4.43 -16.34 6.16
N PRO A 146 5.47 -15.92 6.93
CA PRO A 146 6.70 -15.31 6.37
C PRO A 146 7.37 -16.12 5.26
N GLU A 147 7.29 -17.45 5.32
CA GLU A 147 7.83 -18.40 4.32
C GLU A 147 7.00 -18.43 3.01
N THR A 148 5.75 -17.97 3.07
CA THR A 148 4.77 -17.98 1.97
C THR A 148 4.25 -16.58 1.63
N ALA A 149 4.96 -15.54 2.09
CA ALA A 149 4.68 -14.15 1.73
C ALA A 149 4.66 -14.00 0.19
N PRO A 150 3.81 -13.12 -0.36
CA PRO A 150 3.67 -12.92 -1.79
C PRO A 150 5.01 -12.74 -2.50
N SER A 151 5.87 -11.84 -2.04
CA SER A 151 7.18 -11.64 -2.66
C SER A 151 8.09 -12.86 -2.60
N LYS A 152 8.06 -13.62 -1.51
CA LYS A 152 8.81 -14.88 -1.36
C LYS A 152 8.30 -15.96 -2.29
N ARG A 153 7.00 -15.98 -2.56
CA ARG A 153 6.39 -16.87 -3.55
C ARG A 153 6.84 -16.51 -4.96
N LEU A 154 6.85 -15.22 -5.31
CA LEU A 154 7.35 -14.75 -6.60
C LEU A 154 8.84 -15.07 -6.79
N GLU A 155 9.66 -14.87 -5.76
CA GLU A 155 11.09 -15.23 -5.75
C GLU A 155 11.31 -16.74 -5.89
N LYS A 156 10.47 -17.58 -5.25
CA LYS A 156 10.54 -19.05 -5.40
C LYS A 156 10.13 -19.52 -6.81
N TRP A 157 9.18 -18.85 -7.44
CA TRP A 157 8.73 -19.19 -8.80
C TRP A 157 9.69 -18.71 -9.87
N ASN A 158 10.17 -17.49 -9.71
CA ASN A 158 11.13 -16.84 -10.58
C ASN A 158 12.31 -16.41 -9.70
N GLY A 159 13.37 -17.21 -9.70
CA GLY A 159 14.58 -16.98 -8.89
C GLY A 159 15.33 -15.68 -9.18
N GLN A 160 14.83 -14.85 -10.10
CA GLN A 160 15.35 -13.54 -10.45
C GLN A 160 14.36 -12.40 -10.18
N TYR A 161 13.20 -12.66 -9.55
CA TYR A 161 12.17 -11.65 -9.33
C TYR A 161 12.71 -10.44 -8.56
N GLY A 162 12.79 -9.30 -9.25
CA GLY A 162 13.18 -8.01 -8.71
C GLY A 162 11.97 -7.16 -8.35
N LYS A 163 11.69 -6.99 -7.05
CA LYS A 163 10.54 -6.20 -6.55
C LYS A 163 10.37 -4.83 -7.24
N THR A 164 11.47 -4.10 -7.45
CA THR A 164 11.44 -2.73 -7.97
C THR A 164 11.41 -2.63 -9.49
N THR A 165 11.84 -3.66 -10.22
CA THR A 165 11.85 -3.65 -11.69
C THR A 165 10.68 -4.45 -12.22
N ASP A 166 10.62 -5.72 -11.86
CA ASP A 166 9.65 -6.68 -12.37
C ASP A 166 8.29 -6.41 -11.76
N GLY A 167 8.24 -6.14 -10.45
CA GLY A 167 6.99 -5.80 -9.77
C GLY A 167 6.30 -4.57 -10.37
N ILE A 168 7.07 -3.53 -10.74
CA ILE A 168 6.52 -2.32 -11.39
C ILE A 168 6.08 -2.62 -12.83
N ALA A 169 6.87 -3.37 -13.59
CA ALA A 169 6.53 -3.74 -14.97
C ALA A 169 5.25 -4.59 -15.02
N ILE A 170 5.14 -5.60 -14.13
CA ILE A 170 3.96 -6.45 -14.00
C ILE A 170 2.76 -5.62 -13.58
N ALA A 171 2.89 -4.75 -12.58
CA ALA A 171 1.81 -3.87 -12.16
C ALA A 171 1.30 -2.96 -13.28
N ALA A 172 2.22 -2.41 -14.08
CA ALA A 172 1.86 -1.60 -15.23
C ALA A 172 1.14 -2.42 -16.32
N ALA A 173 1.57 -3.66 -16.57
CA ALA A 173 0.93 -4.55 -17.53
C ALA A 173 -0.48 -5.00 -17.08
N ILE A 174 -0.66 -5.29 -15.80
CA ILE A 174 -1.96 -5.63 -15.20
C ILE A 174 -2.91 -4.44 -15.25
N GLY A 175 -2.42 -3.26 -14.88
CA GLY A 175 -3.17 -2.02 -14.88
C GLY A 175 -4.10 -1.85 -13.66
N ILE A 176 -4.36 -0.59 -13.34
CA ILE A 176 -5.11 -0.19 -12.14
C ILE A 176 -6.56 -0.69 -12.15
N VAL A 177 -7.20 -0.78 -13.33
CA VAL A 177 -8.58 -1.24 -13.47
C VAL A 177 -8.71 -2.68 -12.96
N ARG A 178 -7.81 -3.55 -13.38
CA ARG A 178 -7.83 -4.96 -12.99
C ARG A 178 -7.51 -5.15 -11.51
N MET A 179 -6.56 -4.37 -10.99
CA MET A 179 -6.27 -4.35 -9.55
C MET A 179 -7.50 -3.95 -8.73
N ARG A 180 -8.23 -2.90 -9.13
CA ARG A 180 -9.45 -2.45 -8.45
C ARG A 180 -10.55 -3.51 -8.46
N GLU A 181 -10.76 -4.19 -9.59
CA GLU A 181 -11.76 -5.26 -9.70
C GLU A 181 -11.51 -6.43 -8.72
N LYS A 182 -10.25 -6.71 -8.40
CA LYS A 182 -9.85 -7.89 -7.61
C LYS A 182 -9.42 -7.58 -6.18
N CYS A 183 -9.15 -6.32 -5.87
CA CYS A 183 -8.65 -5.87 -4.56
C CYS A 183 -9.60 -4.82 -3.97
N PRO A 184 -10.67 -5.24 -3.28
CA PRO A 184 -11.69 -4.33 -2.74
C PRO A 184 -11.17 -3.27 -1.75
N LEU A 185 -10.17 -3.58 -0.91
CA LEU A 185 -9.61 -2.59 0.01
C LEU A 185 -8.84 -1.52 -0.75
N PHE A 186 -8.07 -1.93 -1.77
CA PHE A 186 -7.37 -1.00 -2.66
C PHE A 186 -8.34 -0.13 -3.46
N ASP A 187 -9.40 -0.71 -4.02
CA ASP A 187 -10.44 0.02 -4.75
C ASP A 187 -11.16 1.03 -3.84
N ALA A 188 -11.54 0.62 -2.63
CA ALA A 188 -12.21 1.52 -1.68
C ALA A 188 -11.36 2.75 -1.33
N TRP A 189 -10.04 2.56 -1.19
CA TRP A 189 -9.11 3.67 -0.95
C TRP A 189 -9.02 4.63 -2.14
N LEU A 190 -8.92 4.11 -3.36
CA LEU A 190 -8.89 4.93 -4.57
C LEU A 190 -10.22 5.68 -4.77
N CYS A 191 -11.36 5.01 -4.58
CA CYS A 191 -12.68 5.65 -4.66
C CYS A 191 -12.81 6.81 -3.67
N ALA A 192 -12.25 6.68 -2.46
CA ALA A 192 -12.26 7.76 -1.48
C ALA A 192 -11.42 8.97 -1.93
N LEU A 193 -10.28 8.72 -2.58
CA LEU A 193 -9.44 9.78 -3.16
C LEU A 193 -10.11 10.48 -4.34
N GLU A 194 -10.69 9.69 -5.26
CA GLU A 194 -11.39 10.20 -6.45
C GLU A 194 -12.57 11.07 -6.06
N ARG A 195 -13.40 10.61 -5.11
CA ARG A 195 -14.52 11.40 -4.58
C ARG A 195 -14.07 12.74 -4.02
N LYS A 196 -12.94 12.79 -3.29
CA LYS A 196 -12.42 14.06 -2.79
C LYS A 196 -11.87 14.96 -3.88
N ALA A 197 -11.26 14.40 -4.92
CA ALA A 197 -10.85 15.18 -6.07
C ALA A 197 -12.07 15.80 -6.77
N GLU A 198 -13.15 15.03 -6.96
CA GLU A 198 -14.40 15.50 -7.56
C GLU A 198 -15.08 16.61 -6.75
N GLU A 199 -15.22 16.44 -5.43
CA GLU A 199 -15.76 17.46 -4.52
C GLU A 199 -14.98 18.79 -4.64
N PHE A 200 -13.65 18.71 -4.77
CA PHE A 200 -12.79 19.88 -4.92
C PHE A 200 -12.99 20.62 -6.25
N TYR A 201 -13.24 19.89 -7.35
CA TYR A 201 -13.57 20.50 -8.64
C TYR A 201 -14.96 21.12 -8.63
N ALA A 202 -15.95 20.45 -8.04
CA ALA A 202 -17.32 20.96 -7.94
C ALA A 202 -17.42 22.23 -7.09
N ALA A 203 -16.55 22.40 -6.09
CA ALA A 203 -16.51 23.61 -5.26
C ALA A 203 -15.89 24.84 -5.97
N GLN A 204 -15.32 24.66 -7.17
CA GLN A 204 -14.69 25.73 -7.96
C GLN A 204 -15.48 26.13 -9.21
N SER A 205 -16.53 25.37 -9.55
CA SER A 205 -17.47 25.63 -10.65
C SER A 205 -18.69 26.40 -10.15
#